data_AF-A0AAC9BU38-F1
#
_entry.id   AF-A0AAC9BU38-F1
#
_cell.length_a   1.000
_cell.length_b   1.000
_cell.length_c   1.000
_cell.angle_alpha   90.00
_cell.angle_beta   90.00
_cell.angle_gamma   90.00
#
_symmetry.space_group_name_H-M   'P 1'
#
loop_
_entity.id
_entity.type
_entity.pdbx_description
1 polymer ?
#
loop_
_entity_poly.entity_id
_entity_poly.type
_entity_poly.pdbx_seq_one_letter_code
_entity_poly.pdbx_strand_id
1 'polypeptide(L)' 'MQFTEENVPPETRAKVHQLMEARGWTFEEAVNEILLEAITSGATVFVGRHKAPVLTLVGLKRSSTG' A
#
# COMPACT_ATOMS: atom_id res chain seq x y z
N MET A 1 8.52 6.09 11.86
CA MET A 1 7.09 6.23 12.22
C MET A 1 6.86 5.40 13.46
N GLN A 2 6.39 5.97 14.56
CA GLN A 2 5.91 5.16 15.68
C GLN A 2 4.47 4.76 15.38
N PHE A 3 4.21 3.45 15.28
CA PHE A 3 2.84 2.94 15.24
C PHE A 3 2.35 2.80 16.67
N THR A 4 1.19 3.37 16.94
CA THR A 4 0.48 3.21 18.21
C THR A 4 -0.94 2.72 17.90
N GLU A 5 -1.59 2.03 18.83
CA GLU A 5 -2.91 1.42 18.59
C GLU A 5 -3.95 2.45 18.15
N GLU A 6 -3.89 3.67 18.66
CA GLU A 6 -4.77 4.77 18.27
C GLU A 6 -4.59 5.21 16.81
N ASN A 7 -3.41 5.00 16.24
CA ASN A 7 -3.04 5.41 14.88
C ASN A 7 -3.21 4.29 13.84
N VAL A 8 -3.56 3.07 14.27
CA VAL A 8 -3.82 1.94 13.38
C VAL A 8 -5.33 1.85 13.09
N PRO A 9 -5.77 1.71 11.81
CA PRO A 9 -7.17 1.54 11.47
C PRO A 9 -7.82 0.38 12.23
N PRO A 10 -9.11 0.50 12.64
CA PRO A 10 -9.79 -0.53 13.43
C PRO A 10 -9.72 -1.94 12.83
N GLU A 11 -9.82 -2.04 11.50
CA GLU A 11 -9.72 -3.30 10.76
C GLU A 11 -8.32 -3.93 10.85
N THR A 12 -7.28 -3.09 10.79
CA THR A 12 -5.88 -3.53 10.90
C THR A 12 -5.55 -3.94 12.33
N ARG A 13 -6.11 -3.25 13.34
CA ARG A 13 -5.94 -3.63 14.76
C ARG A 13 -6.40 -5.05 15.05
N ALA A 14 -7.54 -5.46 14.51
CA ALA A 14 -8.04 -6.82 14.70
C ALA A 14 -7.04 -7.87 14.18
N LYS A 15 -6.43 -7.62 13.01
CA LYS A 15 -5.35 -8.48 12.48
C LYS A 15 -4.10 -8.47 13.35
N VAL A 16 -3.70 -7.29 13.86
CA VAL A 16 -2.56 -7.16 14.78
C VAL A 16 -2.78 -8.01 16.04
N HIS A 17 -3.94 -7.89 16.69
CA HIS A 17 -4.25 -8.69 17.88
C HIS A 17 -4.27 -10.20 17.60
N GLN A 18 -4.83 -10.63 16.46
CA GLN A 18 -4.79 -12.04 16.07
C GLN A 18 -3.36 -12.55 15.89
N LEU A 19 -2.45 -11.76 15.31
CA LEU A 19 -1.04 -12.12 15.18
C LEU A 19 -0.34 -12.17 16.53
N MET A 20 -0.64 -11.24 17.43
CA MET A 20 -0.11 -11.23 18.79
C MET A 20 -0.56 -12.48 19.57
N GLU A 21 -1.85 -12.83 19.52
CA GLU A 21 -2.39 -14.03 20.19
C GLU A 21 -1.83 -15.32 19.59
N ALA A 22 -1.74 -15.42 18.26
CA ALA A 22 -1.33 -16.65 17.59
C ALA A 22 0.18 -16.93 17.72
N ARG A 23 1.02 -15.89 17.78
CA ARG A 23 2.48 -16.02 17.75
C ARG A 23 3.18 -15.57 19.04
N GLY A 24 2.43 -15.03 20.01
CA GLY A 24 2.99 -14.45 21.24
C GLY A 24 3.82 -13.19 20.98
N TRP A 25 3.52 -12.48 19.91
CA TRP A 25 4.28 -11.34 19.44
C TRP A 25 3.90 -10.04 20.14
N THR A 26 4.85 -9.12 20.17
CA THR A 26 4.60 -7.73 20.54
C THR A 26 3.83 -7.00 19.44
N PHE A 27 3.20 -5.88 19.81
CA PHE A 27 2.48 -5.03 18.85
C PHE A 27 3.38 -4.58 17.69
N GLU A 28 4.64 -4.22 17.98
CA GLU A 28 5.59 -3.77 16.96
C GLU A 28 5.92 -4.88 15.95
N GLU A 29 6.16 -6.11 16.43
CA GLU A 29 6.42 -7.27 15.58
C GLU A 29 5.21 -7.59 14.69
N ALA A 30 4.00 -7.58 15.25
CA ALA A 30 2.77 -7.84 14.51
C ALA A 30 2.46 -6.77 13.46
N VAL A 31 2.67 -5.48 13.77
CA VAL A 31 2.51 -4.38 12.81
C VAL A 31 3.55 -4.46 11.70
N ASN A 32 4.80 -4.79 12.04
CA ASN A 32 5.87 -4.91 11.07
C ASN A 32 5.60 -6.02 10.04
N GLU A 33 5.02 -7.15 10.47
CA GLU A 33 4.61 -8.22 9.56
C GLU A 33 3.55 -7.74 8.55
N ILE A 34 2.51 -7.06 9.01
CA ILE A 34 1.45 -6.52 8.14
C ILE A 34 2.02 -5.50 7.16
N LEU A 35 2.94 -4.65 7.62
CA LEU A 35 3.61 -3.67 6.77
C LEU A 35 4.48 -4.36 5.70
N LEU A 36 5.22 -5.41 6.08
CA LEU A 36 6.05 -6.18 5.17
C LEU A 36 5.20 -6.90 4.12
N GLU A 37 4.07 -7.47 4.52
CA GLU A 37 3.09 -8.08 3.61
C GLU A 37 2.59 -7.05 2.60
N ALA A 38 2.20 -5.84 3.04
CA ALA A 38 1.74 -4.79 2.15
C ALA A 38 2.82 -4.29 1.17
N ILE A 39 4.07 -4.21 1.61
CA ILE A 39 5.20 -3.84 0.75
C ILE A 39 5.43 -4.93 -0.31
N THR A 40 5.49 -6.19 0.12
CA THR A 40 5.74 -7.33 -0.77
C THR A 40 4.58 -7.58 -1.75
N SER A 41 3.34 -7.26 -1.37
CA SER A 41 2.18 -7.31 -2.24
C SER A 41 2.09 -6.14 -3.23
N GLY A 42 3.04 -5.20 -3.19
CA GLY A 42 3.06 -4.04 -4.08
C GLY A 42 2.04 -2.95 -3.74
N ALA A 43 1.49 -2.91 -2.52
CA ALA A 43 0.59 -1.84 -2.10
C ALA A 43 1.27 -0.45 -2.18
N THR A 44 2.59 -0.39 -1.95
CA THR A 44 3.40 0.82 -2.15
C THR A 44 3.43 1.30 -3.61
N VAL A 45 3.32 0.38 -4.58
CA VAL A 45 3.25 0.71 -6.02
C VAL A 45 1.92 1.38 -6.39
N PHE A 46 0.84 1.07 -5.65
CA PHE A 46 -0.47 1.70 -5.84
C PHE A 46 -0.54 3.12 -5.27
N VAL A 47 0.09 3.38 -4.12
CA VAL A 47 0.06 4.69 -3.45
C VAL A 47 1.10 5.66 -4.04
N GLY A 48 2.24 5.16 -4.52
CA GLY A 48 3.32 5.98 -5.09
C GLY A 48 3.11 6.47 -6.52
N ARG A 49 2.14 5.92 -7.26
CA ARG A 49 1.78 6.46 -8.58
C ARG A 49 0.88 7.68 -8.39
N HIS A 50 1.49 8.84 -8.20
CA HIS A 50 0.84 10.09 -8.60
C HIS A 50 0.60 9.97 -10.11
N LYS A 51 -0.61 9.53 -10.49
CA LYS A 51 -1.01 9.47 -11.89
C LYS A 51 -1.01 10.92 -12.37
N ALA A 52 0.06 11.34 -13.02
CA ALA A 52 0.06 12.60 -13.75
C ALA A 52 -1.23 12.61 -14.60
N PRO A 53 -2.05 13.66 -14.53
CA PRO A 53 -3.24 13.72 -15.36
C PRO A 53 -2.79 13.53 -16.80
N VAL A 54 -3.28 12.48 -17.45
CA VAL A 54 -3.04 12.25 -18.87
C VAL A 54 -3.73 13.40 -19.58
N LEU A 55 -2.96 14.44 -19.93
CA LEU A 55 -3.37 15.42 -20.92
C LEU A 55 -3.39 14.64 -22.23
N THR A 56 -4.59 14.20 -22.60
CA THR A 56 -5.03 13.69 -23.89
C THR A 56 -3.89 13.30 -24.84
N LEU A 57 -3.72 12.00 -25.09
CA LEU A 57 -2.88 11.51 -26.19
C LEU A 57 -3.42 12.07 -27.50
N VAL A 58 -2.89 13.20 -27.95
CA VAL A 58 -3.13 13.72 -29.28
C VAL A 58 -2.50 12.70 -30.22
N GLY A 59 -3.34 11.90 -30.88
CA GLY A 59 -2.87 10.99 -31.92
C GLY A 59 -2.11 11.81 -32.95
N LEU A 60 -0.79 11.60 -33.04
CA LEU A 60 0.03 12.14 -34.11
C LEU A 60 -0.51 11.56 -35.42
N LYS A 61 -1.39 12.32 -36.08
CA LYS A 61 -1.88 12.02 -37.42
C LYS A 61 -0.66 12.05 -38.34
N ARG A 62 -0.06 10.89 -38.61
CA ARG A 62 0.91 10.76 -39.69
C ARG A 62 0.19 11.11 -40.98
N SER A 63 0.65 12.14 -41.68
CA SER A 63 0.23 12.38 -43.05
C SER A 63 0.67 11.17 -43.87
N SER A 64 -0.30 10.38 -44.34
CA SER A 64 -0.05 9.40 -45.40
C SER A 64 0.33 10.18 -46.65
N THR A 65 1.61 10.21 -46.99
CA THR A 65 2.06 10.57 -48.34
C THR A 65 1.57 9.47 -49.27
N GLY A 66 0.65 9.84 -50.17
CA GLY A 66 0.30 9.06 -51.35
C GLY A 66 1.35 9.18 -52.45
#